data_AF-A0A6I2W067-F1
#
_entry.id   AF-A0A6I2W067-F1
#
_cell.length_a   1.000
_cell.length_b   1.000
_cell.length_c   1.000
_cell.angle_alpha   90.00
_cell.angle_beta   90.00
_cell.angle_gamma   90.00
#
_symmetry.space_group_name_H-M   'P 1'
#
loop_
_entity.id
_entity.type
_entity.pdbx_description
1 polymer ?
#
loop_
_entity_poly.entity_id
_entity_poly.type
_entity_poly.pdbx_seq_one_letter_code
_entity_poly.pdbx_strand_id
1 'polypeptide(L)'
;MMKSKRSFIDYSLDKRATLLALFRGVVDACDADPYLMRAAKYHGEKISRKCPVCKKNGLVELRYTFGDQLGQFSGRIKTEIELLEMENEFGEFAVYIVEVCRDCSWNHLCASFLLGDGSERKPPRKVRTLEDDDWVKG
;
A
#
# COMPACT_ATOMS: atom_id res chain seq x y z
N MET A 1 -5.01 -17.81 -0.93
CA MET A 1 -4.87 -17.18 -2.27
C MET A 1 -6.16 -16.42 -2.55
N MET A 2 -6.05 -15.13 -2.93
CA MET A 2 -7.18 -14.25 -3.26
C MET A 2 -7.80 -14.68 -4.58
N LYS A 3 -9.09 -15.01 -4.59
CA LYS A 3 -9.80 -15.57 -5.75
C LYS A 3 -10.35 -14.51 -6.70
N SER A 4 -10.73 -13.34 -6.17
CA SER A 4 -11.35 -12.24 -6.89
C SER A 4 -10.33 -11.20 -7.37
N LYS A 5 -9.04 -11.53 -7.41
CA LYS A 5 -7.98 -10.62 -7.86
C LYS A 5 -8.18 -10.27 -9.33
N ARG A 6 -8.67 -9.06 -9.60
CA ARG A 6 -9.03 -8.54 -10.93
C ARG A 6 -8.22 -7.30 -11.28
N SER A 7 -8.20 -6.93 -12.57
CA SER A 7 -7.56 -5.68 -13.06
C SER A 7 -6.14 -5.48 -12.54
N PHE A 8 -5.34 -6.54 -12.54
CA PHE A 8 -3.98 -6.50 -12.01
C PHE A 8 -3.05 -5.70 -12.90
N ILE A 9 -2.38 -4.71 -12.32
CA ILE A 9 -1.33 -3.90 -12.95
C ILE A 9 -0.03 -4.15 -12.21
N ASP A 10 1.01 -4.50 -12.97
CA ASP A 10 2.38 -4.71 -12.49
C ASP A 10 3.23 -3.51 -12.90
N TYR A 11 3.83 -2.82 -11.93
CA TYR A 11 4.63 -1.62 -12.16
C TYR A 11 6.14 -1.92 -12.24
N SER A 12 6.55 -3.18 -12.42
CA SER A 12 7.96 -3.58 -12.52
C SER A 12 8.75 -2.87 -13.63
N LEU A 13 8.10 -2.54 -14.75
CA LEU A 13 8.72 -1.76 -15.83
C LEU A 13 8.97 -0.31 -15.41
N ASP A 14 7.99 0.32 -14.76
CA ASP A 14 8.12 1.67 -14.20
C ASP A 14 9.21 1.71 -13.11
N LYS A 15 9.22 0.73 -12.21
CA LYS A 15 10.27 0.52 -11.21
C LYS A 15 11.66 0.49 -11.84
N ARG A 16 11.82 -0.26 -12.93
CA ARG A 16 13.09 -0.38 -13.62
C ARG A 16 13.51 0.95 -14.23
N ALA A 17 12.59 1.70 -14.83
CA ALA A 17 12.86 3.03 -15.36
C ALA A 17 13.28 4.01 -14.25
N THR A 18 12.56 4.04 -13.13
CA THR A 18 12.86 4.87 -11.96
C THR A 18 14.24 4.57 -11.37
N LEU A 19 14.60 3.28 -11.23
CA LEU A 19 15.93 2.90 -10.78
C LEU A 19 17.04 3.36 -11.73
N LEU A 20 16.83 3.25 -13.05
CA LEU A 20 17.79 3.76 -14.04
C LEU A 20 17.94 5.28 -13.96
N ALA A 21 16.85 6.01 -13.78
CA ALA A 21 16.87 7.46 -13.62
C ALA A 21 17.56 7.88 -12.31
N LEU A 22 17.30 7.16 -11.21
CA LEU A 22 17.93 7.39 -9.90
C LEU A 22 19.45 7.20 -9.99
N PHE A 23 19.92 6.09 -10.56
CA PHE A 23 21.36 5.84 -10.70
C PHE A 23 22.07 6.78 -11.69
N ARG A 24 21.31 7.47 -12.55
CA ARG A 24 21.81 8.56 -13.40
C ARG A 24 21.75 9.93 -12.72
N GLY A 25 21.18 10.02 -11.51
CA GLY A 25 21.01 11.27 -10.77
C GLY A 25 19.94 12.20 -11.35
N VAL A 26 18.97 11.67 -12.11
CA VAL A 26 17.92 12.45 -12.77
C VAL A 26 16.68 12.62 -11.89
N VAL A 27 16.45 11.67 -10.99
CA VAL A 27 15.33 11.70 -10.03
C VAL A 27 15.85 11.41 -8.63
N ASP A 28 15.17 11.94 -7.63
CA ASP A 28 15.23 11.44 -6.27
C ASP A 28 14.05 10.47 -6.06
N ALA A 29 14.35 9.25 -5.63
CA ALA A 29 13.37 8.21 -5.33
C ALA A 29 13.64 7.57 -3.95
N CYS A 30 14.58 8.15 -3.20
CA CYS A 30 14.92 7.80 -1.83
C CYS A 30 14.33 8.84 -0.87
N ASP A 31 13.09 9.21 -1.14
CA ASP A 31 12.40 10.38 -0.62
C ASP A 31 11.11 10.03 0.14
N ALA A 32 10.94 8.77 0.55
CA ALA A 32 9.75 8.32 1.27
C ALA A 32 9.44 9.25 2.45
N ASP A 33 8.23 9.79 2.46
CA ASP A 33 7.83 10.80 3.43
C ASP A 33 7.75 10.21 4.87
N PRO A 34 7.82 11.05 5.91
CA PRO A 34 7.81 10.57 7.30
C PRO A 34 6.56 9.76 7.70
N TYR A 35 5.40 9.99 7.08
CA TYR A 35 4.20 9.18 7.32
C TYR A 35 4.32 7.81 6.67
N LEU A 36 4.76 7.74 5.41
CA LEU A 36 5.03 6.46 4.74
C LEU A 36 6.11 5.64 5.45
N MET A 37 7.16 6.29 5.96
CA MET A 37 8.20 5.63 6.75
C MET A 37 7.67 5.10 8.09
N ARG A 38 6.75 5.82 8.75
CA ARG A 38 6.05 5.32 9.95
C ARG A 38 5.14 4.13 9.60
N ALA A 39 4.38 4.22 8.52
CA ALA A 39 3.56 3.11 8.03
C ALA A 39 4.42 1.85 7.76
N ALA A 40 5.54 2.01 7.06
CA ALA A 40 6.50 0.93 6.80
C ALA A 40 7.07 0.30 8.09
N LYS A 41 7.26 1.10 9.14
CA LYS A 41 7.77 0.62 10.44
C LYS A 41 6.74 -0.20 11.20
N TYR A 42 5.47 0.23 11.23
CA TYR A 42 4.45 -0.35 12.11
C TYR A 42 3.50 -1.33 11.40
N HIS A 43 3.31 -1.21 10.10
CA HIS A 43 2.37 -2.00 9.30
C HIS A 43 3.02 -2.73 8.12
N GLY A 44 4.31 -2.49 7.85
CA GLY A 44 5.04 -3.09 6.74
C GLY A 44 5.29 -4.58 6.95
N GLU A 45 4.96 -5.39 5.95
CA GLU A 45 5.34 -6.80 5.91
C GLU A 45 6.72 -6.96 5.29
N LYS A 46 7.63 -7.62 6.01
CA LYS A 46 9.01 -7.80 5.56
C LYS A 46 9.06 -8.74 4.36
N ILE A 47 9.82 -8.34 3.34
CA ILE A 47 10.06 -9.16 2.16
C ILE A 47 11.48 -9.72 2.15
N SER A 48 11.66 -10.85 1.48
CA SER A 48 12.93 -11.60 1.44
C SER A 48 14.00 -10.97 0.54
N ARG A 49 13.58 -10.17 -0.45
CA ARG A 49 14.48 -9.50 -1.40
C ARG A 49 15.18 -8.29 -0.76
N LYS A 50 16.42 -8.03 -1.20
CA LYS A 50 17.19 -6.85 -0.79
C LYS A 50 16.65 -5.58 -1.44
N CYS A 51 16.83 -4.45 -0.77
CA CYS A 51 16.54 -3.13 -1.34
C CYS A 51 17.29 -2.95 -2.67
N PRO A 52 16.63 -2.52 -3.76
CA PRO A 52 17.29 -2.33 -5.05
C PRO A 52 18.32 -1.20 -5.02
N VAL A 53 18.17 -0.22 -4.11
CA VAL A 53 19.08 0.91 -3.95
C VAL A 53 20.24 0.57 -3.01
N CYS A 54 19.97 0.42 -1.69
CA CYS A 54 21.03 0.27 -0.68
C CYS A 54 21.48 -1.18 -0.43
N LYS A 55 20.85 -2.18 -1.07
CA LYS A 55 21.15 -3.62 -0.94
C LYS A 55 20.99 -4.21 0.48
N LYS A 56 20.43 -3.46 1.44
CA LYS A 56 20.10 -3.93 2.80
C LYS A 56 18.77 -4.70 2.84
N ASN A 57 18.50 -5.34 3.98
CA ASN A 57 17.32 -6.19 4.22
C ASN A 57 16.13 -5.45 4.88
N GLY A 58 16.11 -4.11 4.88
CA GLY A 58 15.03 -3.30 5.45
C GLY A 58 13.88 -2.99 4.50
N LEU A 59 13.73 -3.74 3.41
CA LEU A 59 12.63 -3.57 2.46
C LEU A 59 11.36 -4.27 3.01
N VAL A 60 10.24 -3.57 2.96
CA VAL A 60 8.92 -4.03 3.39
C VAL A 60 7.88 -3.70 2.32
N GLU A 61 6.72 -4.35 2.36
CA GLU A 61 5.56 -4.02 1.55
C GLU A 61 4.39 -3.54 2.43
N LEU A 62 3.70 -2.52 1.95
CA LEU A 62 2.44 -2.00 2.49
C LEU A 62 1.33 -2.27 1.49
N ARG A 63 0.14 -2.58 1.96
CA ARG A 63 -1.04 -2.78 1.10
C ARG A 63 -2.13 -1.81 1.51
N TYR A 64 -2.24 -0.71 0.79
CA TYR A 64 -3.30 0.27 1.01
C TYR A 64 -4.58 -0.18 0.31
N THR A 65 -5.72 -0.06 0.99
CA THR A 65 -7.03 -0.38 0.45
C THR A 65 -7.85 0.88 0.21
N PHE A 66 -8.51 0.98 -0.93
CA PHE A 66 -9.37 2.11 -1.28
C PHE A 66 -10.66 1.62 -1.94
N GLY A 67 -11.78 2.22 -1.58
CA GLY A 67 -13.06 1.91 -2.22
C GLY A 67 -14.22 2.56 -1.48
N ASP A 68 -15.24 2.96 -2.21
CA ASP A 68 -16.39 3.69 -1.65
C ASP A 68 -17.13 2.89 -0.57
N GLN A 69 -17.20 1.56 -0.74
CA GLN A 69 -17.84 0.66 0.21
C GLN A 69 -17.05 0.46 1.51
N LEU A 70 -15.77 0.83 1.55
CA LEU A 70 -14.99 0.81 2.78
C LEU A 70 -15.38 1.97 3.72
N GLY A 71 -16.01 3.02 3.20
CA GLY A 71 -16.36 4.21 3.97
C GLY A 71 -15.14 4.81 4.66
N GLN A 72 -15.21 5.00 5.98
CA GLN A 72 -14.10 5.56 6.78
C GLN A 72 -12.84 4.68 6.82
N PHE A 73 -12.93 3.42 6.38
CA PHE A 73 -11.80 2.50 6.35
C PHE A 73 -11.03 2.55 5.02
N SER A 74 -11.50 3.34 4.05
CA SER A 74 -10.77 3.63 2.83
C SER A 74 -9.47 4.39 3.14
N GLY A 75 -8.39 4.03 2.46
CA GLY A 75 -7.03 4.56 2.68
C GLY A 75 -6.24 3.85 3.78
N ARG A 76 -6.76 2.79 4.39
CA ARG A 76 -6.07 2.06 5.46
C ARG A 76 -5.16 0.95 4.92
N ILE A 77 -4.21 0.55 5.75
CA ILE A 77 -3.26 -0.51 5.43
C ILE A 77 -3.79 -1.84 5.96
N LYS A 78 -3.69 -2.88 5.14
CA LYS A 78 -4.17 -4.23 5.44
C LYS A 78 -3.10 -5.29 5.22
N THR A 79 -3.12 -6.30 6.07
CA THR A 79 -2.31 -7.51 5.90
C THR A 79 -2.88 -8.40 4.81
N GLU A 80 -2.09 -9.36 4.32
CA GLU A 80 -2.60 -10.33 3.34
C GLU A 80 -3.79 -11.14 3.86
N ILE A 81 -3.80 -11.46 5.17
CA ILE A 81 -4.88 -12.21 5.83
C ILE A 81 -6.16 -11.38 5.85
N GLU A 82 -6.10 -10.12 6.28
CA GLU A 82 -7.27 -9.24 6.28
C GLU A 82 -7.84 -9.05 4.86
N LEU A 83 -6.98 -8.94 3.85
CA LEU A 83 -7.44 -8.82 2.46
C LEU A 83 -8.20 -10.07 1.96
N LEU A 84 -7.84 -11.27 2.43
CA LEU A 84 -8.55 -12.50 2.10
C LEU A 84 -9.95 -12.55 2.73
N GLU A 85 -10.10 -12.00 3.93
CA GLU A 85 -11.40 -11.87 4.59
C GLU A 85 -12.26 -10.83 3.87
N MET A 86 -11.68 -9.64 3.63
CA MET A 86 -12.34 -8.52 2.98
C MET A 86 -12.84 -8.83 1.56
N GLU A 87 -12.18 -9.73 0.83
CA GLU A 87 -12.59 -10.20 -0.50
C GLU A 87 -14.04 -10.68 -0.56
N ASN A 88 -14.59 -11.22 0.54
CA ASN A 88 -15.97 -11.72 0.60
C ASN A 88 -16.92 -10.78 1.38
N GLU A 89 -16.41 -9.71 1.98
CA GLU A 89 -17.18 -8.76 2.78
C GLU A 89 -17.62 -7.53 1.96
N PHE A 90 -16.78 -7.13 1.01
CA PHE A 90 -16.98 -5.95 0.18
C PHE A 90 -17.17 -6.32 -1.28
N GLY A 91 -18.01 -5.55 -1.97
CA GLY A 91 -18.31 -5.73 -3.39
C GLY A 91 -17.13 -5.38 -4.28
N GLU A 92 -16.50 -4.23 -4.06
CA GLU A 92 -15.29 -3.85 -4.79
C GLU A 92 -14.43 -2.87 -4.01
N PHE A 93 -13.12 -3.10 -4.02
CA PHE A 93 -12.11 -2.17 -3.53
C PHE A 93 -10.77 -2.41 -4.24
N ALA A 94 -10.00 -1.34 -4.41
CA ALA A 94 -8.64 -1.38 -4.93
C ALA A 94 -7.62 -1.64 -3.81
N VAL A 95 -6.57 -2.38 -4.15
CA VAL A 95 -5.40 -2.62 -3.32
C VAL A 95 -4.17 -2.10 -4.05
N TYR A 96 -3.36 -1.30 -3.37
CA TYR A 96 -2.08 -0.78 -3.86
C TYR A 96 -0.95 -1.33 -2.99
N ILE A 97 -0.06 -2.10 -3.61
CA ILE A 97 1.12 -2.64 -2.95
C ILE A 97 2.29 -1.68 -3.15
N VAL A 98 2.75 -1.05 -2.08
CA VAL A 98 3.89 -0.14 -2.09
C VAL A 98 5.05 -0.80 -1.36
N GLU A 99 6.21 -0.91 -2.00
CA GLU A 99 7.43 -1.28 -1.27
C GLU A 99 8.10 -0.05 -0.68
N VAL A 100 8.65 -0.19 0.53
CA VAL A 100 9.37 0.89 1.22
C VAL A 100 10.62 0.32 1.88
N CYS A 101 11.77 0.97 1.71
CA CYS A 101 13.01 0.62 2.39
C CYS A 101 13.21 1.52 3.61
N ARG A 102 13.17 0.90 4.80
CA ARG A 102 13.37 1.59 6.07
C ARG A 102 14.79 2.13 6.29
N ASP A 103 15.75 1.71 5.47
CA ASP A 103 17.17 2.09 5.61
C ASP A 103 17.58 3.30 4.76
N CYS A 104 16.95 3.49 3.60
CA CYS A 104 17.36 4.51 2.62
C CYS A 104 16.18 5.28 2.03
N SER A 105 14.99 5.12 2.60
CA SER A 105 13.76 5.81 2.17
C SER A 105 13.37 5.58 0.71
N TRP A 106 13.88 4.53 0.07
CA TRP A 106 13.36 4.06 -1.22
C TRP A 106 11.88 3.72 -1.09
N ASN A 107 11.04 4.19 -2.01
CA ASN A 107 9.66 3.74 -2.11
C ASN A 107 9.24 3.56 -3.57
N HIS A 108 8.34 2.62 -3.82
CA HIS A 108 7.78 2.42 -5.15
C HIS A 108 6.45 1.66 -5.12
N LEU A 109 5.50 2.03 -5.98
CA LEU A 109 4.28 1.25 -6.19
C LEU A 109 4.64 -0.02 -6.98
N CYS A 110 4.45 -1.20 -6.39
CA CYS A 110 4.78 -2.48 -7.01
C CYS A 110 3.65 -3.01 -7.89
N ALA A 111 2.43 -2.96 -7.38
CA ALA A 111 1.27 -3.53 -8.05
C ALA A 111 -0.02 -2.86 -7.57
N SER A 112 -1.05 -2.90 -8.42
CA SER A 112 -2.42 -2.58 -8.02
C SER A 112 -3.41 -3.60 -8.58
N PHE A 113 -4.50 -3.85 -7.86
CA PHE A 113 -5.57 -4.74 -8.30
C PHE A 113 -6.87 -4.46 -7.57
N LEU A 114 -7.97 -4.99 -8.09
CA LEU A 114 -9.27 -4.97 -7.44
C LEU A 114 -9.51 -6.29 -6.69
N LEU A 115 -10.16 -6.20 -5.54
CA LEU A 115 -10.74 -7.29 -4.77
C LEU A 115 -12.22 -7.02 -4.51
N GLY A 116 -12.94 -8.05 -4.08
CA GLY A 116 -14.35 -7.99 -3.71
C GLY A 116 -15.22 -8.94 -4.53
N ASP A 117 -16.40 -9.23 -4.01
CA ASP A 117 -17.33 -10.24 -4.53
C ASP A 117 -18.31 -9.71 -5.59
N GLY A 118 -18.20 -8.44 -5.96
CA GLY A 118 -19.05 -7.77 -6.96
C GLY A 118 -20.44 -7.37 -6.46
N SER A 119 -20.81 -7.66 -5.22
CA SER A 119 -22.13 -7.32 -4.67
C SER A 119 -22.12 -5.94 -4.02
N GLU A 120 -22.91 -5.01 -4.54
CA GLU A 120 -22.92 -3.65 -4.02
C GLU A 120 -23.57 -3.56 -2.63
N ARG A 121 -22.85 -2.96 -1.67
CA ARG A 121 -23.30 -2.80 -0.28
C ARG A 121 -23.13 -1.37 0.18
N LYS A 122 -23.96 -0.95 1.15
CA LYS A 122 -23.79 0.35 1.79
C LYS A 122 -22.51 0.36 2.63
N PRO A 123 -21.74 1.46 2.62
CA PRO A 123 -20.55 1.56 3.45
C PRO A 123 -20.91 1.47 4.94
N PRO A 124 -20.00 0.96 5.79
CA PRO A 124 -20.17 0.98 7.23
C PRO A 124 -20.49 2.39 7.74
N ARG A 125 -21.38 2.48 8.74
CA ARG A 125 -21.71 3.76 9.37
C ARG A 125 -20.44 4.39 9.95
N LYS A 126 -20.22 5.68 9.70
CA LYS A 126 -19.09 6.42 10.28
C LYS A 126 -19.14 6.35 11.82
N VAL A 127 -18.06 5.90 12.44
CA VAL A 127 -17.80 5.87 13.88
C VAL A 127 -16.61 6.78 14.15
N ARG A 128 -16.70 7.62 15.18
CA ARG A 128 -15.61 8.53 15.57
C ARG A 128 -14.38 7.71 16.00
N THR A 129 -13.23 8.03 15.43
CA THR A 129 -11.95 7.35 15.66
C THR A 129 -10.89 8.32 16.20
N LEU A 130 -9.80 7.79 16.75
CA LEU A 130 -8.65 8.60 17.19
C LEU A 130 -8.06 9.43 16.05
N GLU A 131 -8.13 8.93 14.81
CA GLU A 131 -7.70 9.67 13.61
C GLU A 131 -8.52 10.95 13.38
N ASP A 132 -9.81 10.98 13.78
CA ASP A 132 -10.63 12.20 13.68
C ASP A 132 -10.20 13.27 14.71
N ASP A 133 -9.60 12.88 15.85
CA ASP A 133 -9.19 13.80 16.92
C ASP A 133 -7.84 14.49 16.65
N ASP A 134 -6.95 13.82 15.89
CA ASP A 134 -5.64 14.38 15.50
C ASP A 134 -5.78 15.58 14.55
N TRP A 135 -6.86 15.65 13.76
CA TRP A 135 -7.14 16.78 12.85
C TRP A 135 -7.63 18.05 13.55
N VAL A 136 -8.07 17.97 14.81
CA VAL A 136 -8.63 19.11 15.56
C VAL A 136 -7.54 19.92 16.26
N LYS A 137 -6.30 19.41 16.32
CA LYS A 137 -5.18 20.01 17.06
C LYS A 137 -4.10 20.67 16.17
N GLY A 138 -4.39 20.86 14.89
CA GLY A 138 -3.52 21.56 13.92
C GLY A 138 -3.79 23.06 13.85
#